data_AF-A0A352Z0J2-F1
#
_entry.id   AF-A0A352Z0J2-F1
#
_cell.length_a   1.000
_cell.length_b   1.000
_cell.length_c   1.000
_cell.angle_alpha   90.00
_cell.angle_beta   90.00
_cell.angle_gamma   90.00
#
_symmetry.space_group_name_H-M   'P 1'
#
loop_
_entity.id
_entity.type
_entity.pdbx_description
1 polymer ?
#
loop_
_entity_poly.entity_id
_entity_poly.type
_entity_poly.pdbx_seq_one_letter_code
_entity_poly.pdbx_strand_id
1 'polypeptide(L)' 'MNHNILRVLLFYILISVFNAAGISQPEMPDVLQKGSLHEQLDYIEERTRIYEYYRAIREDMFQQIKKNTLD' A
#
# COMPACT_ATOMS: atom_id res chain seq x y z
N MET A 1 -4.97 2.74 -47.46
CA MET A 1 -4.51 2.29 -46.12
C MET A 1 -5.13 0.94 -45.83
N ASN A 2 -4.34 -0.05 -45.41
CA ASN A 2 -4.86 -1.41 -45.22
C ASN A 2 -5.83 -1.42 -44.01
N HIS A 3 -7.09 -1.83 -44.21
CA HIS A 3 -8.15 -1.76 -43.20
C HIS A 3 -7.78 -2.51 -41.91
N ASN A 4 -6.92 -3.52 -42.02
CA ASN A 4 -6.41 -4.29 -40.89
C ASN A 4 -5.48 -3.45 -39.99
N ILE A 5 -4.67 -2.56 -40.58
CA ILE A 5 -3.79 -1.65 -39.83
C ILE A 5 -4.63 -0.61 -39.07
N LEU A 6 -5.67 -0.08 -39.72
CA LEU A 6 -6.60 0.84 -39.07
C LEU A 6 -7.31 0.21 -37.86
N ARG A 7 -7.75 -1.05 -38.00
CA ARG A 7 -8.40 -1.80 -36.91
C ARG A 7 -7.46 -2.01 -35.72
N VAL A 8 -6.20 -2.38 -35.97
CA VAL A 8 -5.20 -2.57 -34.91
C VAL A 8 -4.90 -1.27 -34.16
N LEU A 9 -4.77 -0.15 -34.88
CA LEU A 9 -4.57 1.16 -34.27
C LEU A 9 -5.78 1.57 -33.40
N LEU A 10 -6.99 1.30 -33.87
CA LEU A 10 -8.23 1.55 -33.12
C LEU A 10 -8.28 0.75 -31.81
N PHE A 11 -7.90 -0.53 -31.85
CA PHE A 11 -7.81 -1.37 -30.65
C PHE A 11 -6.78 -0.87 -29.65
N TYR A 12 -5.61 -0.43 -30.12
CA TYR A 12 -4.55 0.08 -29.25
C TYR A 12 -4.98 1.36 -28.51
N ILE A 13 -5.66 2.28 -29.22
CA ILE A 13 -6.22 3.50 -28.64
C ILE A 13 -7.26 3.13 -27.56
N LEU A 14 -8.12 2.16 -27.83
CA LEU A 14 -9.21 1.77 -26.92
C LEU A 14 -8.69 1.16 -25.61
N ILE A 15 -7.58 0.43 -25.65
CA ILE A 15 -6.94 -0.16 -24.45
C ILE A 15 -6.18 0.90 -23.65
N SER A 16 -5.57 1.90 -24.31
CA SER A 16 -4.76 2.92 -23.65
C SER A 16 -5.52 3.85 -22.70
N VAL A 17 -6.86 3.92 -22.82
CA VAL A 17 -7.73 4.74 -21.97
C VAL A 17 -8.08 4.02 -20.66
N PHE A 18 -7.85 2.71 -20.56
CA PHE A 18 -8.06 1.94 -19.33
C PHE A 18 -6.90 2.17 -18.33
N ASN A 19 -6.95 3.30 -17.62
CA ASN A 19 -6.20 3.48 -16.39
C ASN A 19 -6.99 2.85 -15.23
N ALA A 20 -6.90 1.53 -15.08
CA ALA A 20 -7.36 0.89 -13.86
C ALA A 20 -6.41 1.33 -12.74
N ALA A 21 -6.86 2.28 -11.90
CA ALA A 21 -6.17 2.60 -10.67
C ALA A 21 -6.11 1.32 -9.83
N GLY A 22 -4.94 0.67 -9.82
CA GLY A 22 -4.73 -0.52 -9.00
C GLY A 22 -4.99 -0.16 -7.54
N ILE A 23 -5.60 -1.07 -6.79
CA ILE A 23 -5.66 -0.97 -5.33
C ILE A 23 -4.21 -1.17 -4.85
N SER A 24 -3.44 -0.09 -4.79
CA SER A 24 -2.07 -0.12 -4.30
C SER A 24 -2.07 -0.38 -2.80
N GLN A 25 -0.98 -0.92 -2.29
CA GLN A 25 -0.76 -1.08 -0.85
C GLN A 25 -1.03 0.27 -0.15
N PRO A 26 -1.78 0.27 0.98
CA PRO A 26 -2.02 1.49 1.73
C PRO A 26 -0.69 2.10 2.16
N GLU A 27 -0.56 3.41 2.02
CA GLU A 27 0.62 4.16 2.43
C GLU A 27 0.96 3.91 3.90
N MET A 28 2.26 3.94 4.22
CA MET A 28 2.75 3.82 5.60
C MET A 28 2.23 5.00 6.43
N PRO A 29 1.52 4.76 7.54
CA PRO A 29 0.98 5.84 8.37
C PRO A 29 2.05 6.83 8.84
N ASP A 30 1.74 8.13 8.79
CA ASP A 30 2.68 9.20 9.20
C ASP A 30 3.20 9.02 10.63
N VAL A 31 2.37 8.51 11.55
CA VAL A 31 2.78 8.25 12.94
C VAL A 31 3.92 7.25 13.03
N LEU A 32 3.97 6.25 12.14
CA LEU A 32 5.06 5.28 12.05
C LEU A 32 6.31 5.85 11.38
N GLN A 33 6.20 6.99 10.69
CA GLN A 33 7.33 7.65 10.04
C GLN A 33 7.95 8.75 10.91
N LYS A 34 7.13 9.49 11.67
CA LYS A 34 7.54 10.75 12.34
C LYS A 34 7.19 10.81 13.82
N GLY A 35 6.30 9.94 14.31
CA GLY A 35 5.87 9.93 15.71
C GLY A 35 6.93 9.36 16.64
N SER A 36 6.79 9.63 17.93
CA SER A 36 7.57 8.97 18.98
C SER A 36 7.27 7.47 19.04
N LEU A 37 8.21 6.68 19.58
CA LEU A 37 8.00 5.24 19.72
C LEU A 37 6.72 4.89 20.50
N HIS A 38 6.38 5.69 21.52
CA HIS A 38 5.15 5.50 22.29
C HIS A 38 3.89 5.66 21.40
N GLU A 39 3.81 6.75 20.64
CA GLU A 39 2.69 6.99 19.71
C GLU A 39 2.60 5.91 18.63
N GLN A 40 3.74 5.38 18.18
CA GLN A 40 3.77 4.26 17.22
C GLN A 40 3.18 2.99 17.81
N LEU A 41 3.52 2.66 19.07
CA LEU A 41 3.00 1.48 19.76
C LEU A 41 1.49 1.62 20.04
N ASP A 42 1.06 2.79 20.51
CA ASP A 42 -0.35 3.10 20.75
C ASP A 42 -1.16 2.98 19.45
N TYR A 43 -0.62 3.48 18.34
CA TYR A 43 -1.24 3.34 17.02
C TYR A 43 -1.43 1.87 16.62
N ILE A 44 -0.41 1.03 16.83
CA ILE A 44 -0.53 -0.41 16.58
C ILE A 44 -1.58 -1.02 17.50
N GLU A 45 -1.60 -0.65 18.77
CA GLU A 45 -2.55 -1.16 19.75
C GLU A 45 -4.02 -0.86 19.38
N GLU A 46 -4.29 0.36 18.92
CA GLU A 46 -5.64 0.79 18.56
C GLU A 46 -6.12 0.25 17.20
N ARG A 47 -5.20 0.05 16.24
CA ARG A 47 -5.56 -0.18 14.82
C ARG A 47 -5.37 -1.60 14.32
N THR A 48 -4.79 -2.48 15.12
CA THR A 48 -4.60 -3.89 14.73
C THR A 48 -5.56 -4.82 15.46
N ARG A 49 -5.92 -5.92 14.80
CA ARG A 49 -6.84 -6.92 15.34
C ARG A 49 -6.08 -7.94 16.18
N ILE A 50 -6.73 -8.45 17.21
CA ILE A 50 -6.21 -9.53 18.06
C ILE A 50 -6.86 -10.84 17.62
N TYR A 51 -6.04 -11.87 17.40
CA TYR A 51 -6.44 -13.24 17.08
C TYR A 51 -5.67 -14.18 18.00
N GLU A 52 -6.37 -15.06 18.74
CA GLU A 52 -5.73 -16.03 19.64
C GLU A 52 -4.69 -15.41 20.59
N TYR A 53 -5.01 -14.24 21.16
CA TYR A 53 -4.10 -13.45 22.02
C TYR A 53 -2.86 -12.86 21.33
N TYR A 54 -2.74 -12.99 20.00
CA TYR A 54 -1.70 -12.36 19.21
C TYR A 54 -2.25 -11.18 18.40
N ARG A 55 -1.44 -10.14 18.26
CA ARG A 55 -1.78 -8.95 17.48
C ARG A 55 -1.32 -9.11 16.03
N ALA A 56 -2.24 -9.02 15.08
CA ALA A 56 -1.91 -9.10 13.66
C ALA A 56 -1.43 -7.74 13.15
N ILE A 57 -0.11 -7.62 12.98
CA ILE A 57 0.56 -6.41 12.50
C ILE A 57 1.03 -6.66 11.05
N ARG A 58 0.95 -5.64 10.19
CA ARG A 58 1.50 -5.74 8.83
C ARG A 58 3.02 -5.73 8.89
N GLU A 59 3.68 -6.57 8.08
CA GLU A 59 5.13 -6.78 8.16
C GLU A 59 5.94 -5.49 7.92
N ASP A 60 5.56 -4.68 6.94
CA ASP A 60 6.15 -3.37 6.67
C ASP A 60 6.09 -2.44 7.90
N MET A 61 4.95 -2.40 8.60
CA MET A 61 4.75 -1.58 9.79
C MET A 61 5.63 -2.08 10.94
N PHE A 62 5.73 -3.39 11.11
CA PHE A 62 6.62 -4.00 12.11
C PHE A 62 8.10 -3.67 11.85
N GLN A 63 8.55 -3.79 10.60
CA GLN A 63 9.92 -3.44 10.21
C GLN A 63 10.22 -1.95 10.42
N GLN A 64 9.25 -1.07 10.14
CA GLN A 64 9.40 0.37 10.37
C GLN A 64 9.58 0.69 11.86
N ILE A 65 8.75 0.12 12.74
CA ILE A 65 8.87 0.31 14.20
C ILE A 65 10.20 -0.23 14.70
N LYS A 66 10.61 -1.42 14.21
CA LYS A 66 11.90 -2.03 14.55
C LYS A 66 13.08 -1.15 14.15
N LYS A 67 13.02 -0.49 13.00
CA LYS A 67 14.03 0.47 12.58
C LYS A 67 14.07 1.67 13.53
N ASN A 68 12.91 2.23 13.85
CA ASN A 68 12.77 3.40 14.71
C ASN A 68 13.15 3.15 16.18
N THR A 69 13.24 1.89 16.62
CA THR A 69 13.70 1.51 17.98
C THR A 69 15.21 1.47 18.13
N LEU A 70 15.94 1.39 17.02
CA LEU A 70 17.40 1.30 16.99
C LEU A 70 18.07 2.67 16.78
N ASP A 71 17.31 3.66 16.34
CA ASP A 71 17.70 5.07 16.31
C ASP A 71 17.60 5.69 17.71
#